data_AF-A0A8H7KNW4-F1
#
_entry.id   AF-A0A8H7KNW4-F1
#
_cell.length_a   1.000
_cell.length_b   1.000
_cell.length_c   1.000
_cell.angle_alpha   90.00
_cell.angle_beta   90.00
_cell.angle_gamma   90.00
#
_symmetry.space_group_name_H-M   'P 1'
#
loop_
_entity.id
_entity.type
_entity.pdbx_description
1 polymer ?
#
loop_
_entity_poly.entity_id
_entity_poly.type
_entity_poly.pdbx_seq_one_letter_code
_entity_poly.pdbx_strand_id
1 'polypeptide(L)'
;MVRVLAYPTSTYKSVQRKYNLDRIVDDFEAMLERARLAGVKSMIITGGSLRESRQALELAKKHSCHPTRSSEFDKFSGGPAAYLNELDKLIEQHMAGPGRVVAVGECGLDYDRTHFASKDVQKTHFSKDGLLVLAKKWHLPLFLHSRAAHADFVTILREEGFGENGGRSVGARGGVVHSFTGPSEDAMEYQAMGFHLSINGCSLKTLENLKAAAVVRPENLLLETGD
;
A
#
# COMPACT_ATOMS: atom_id res chain seq x y z
N MET A 1 -15.17 -8.61 11.22
CA MET A 1 -15.09 -7.25 10.63
C MET A 1 -13.88 -6.54 11.24
N VAL A 2 -12.72 -6.62 10.60
CA VAL A 2 -11.48 -5.94 11.02
C VAL A 2 -11.35 -4.70 10.14
N ARG A 3 -11.37 -3.52 10.75
CA ARG A 3 -11.25 -2.22 10.07
C ARG A 3 -9.77 -1.83 10.14
N VAL A 4 -9.12 -1.73 8.99
CA VAL A 4 -7.68 -1.51 8.89
C VAL A 4 -7.44 -0.03 8.62
N LEU A 5 -7.10 0.73 9.66
CA LEU A 5 -6.63 2.09 9.46
C LEU A 5 -5.24 2.05 8.82
N ALA A 6 -5.11 2.46 7.56
CA ALA A 6 -3.84 2.83 6.95
C ALA A 6 -3.48 4.26 7.40
N TYR A 7 -2.32 4.42 8.05
CA TYR A 7 -1.81 5.74 8.44
C TYR A 7 -0.45 5.97 7.77
N PRO A 8 -0.29 7.02 6.95
CA PRO A 8 0.97 7.30 6.27
C PRO A 8 1.91 8.00 7.25
N THR A 9 3.16 7.54 7.34
CA THR A 9 4.18 8.25 8.14
C THR A 9 4.46 9.67 7.64
N SER A 10 4.07 9.99 6.39
CA SER A 10 4.35 11.27 5.73
C SER A 10 3.34 12.38 6.06
N THR A 11 2.13 12.06 6.54
CA THR A 11 1.06 13.04 6.78
C THR A 11 1.42 14.00 7.90
N TYR A 12 2.16 13.54 8.91
CA TYR A 12 2.56 14.37 10.05
C TYR A 12 3.56 15.48 9.65
N LYS A 13 4.55 15.15 8.80
CA LYS A 13 5.58 16.12 8.36
C LYS A 13 5.14 17.00 7.18
N SER A 14 4.25 16.51 6.32
CA SER A 14 3.79 17.25 5.14
C SER A 14 2.82 18.39 5.49
N VAL A 15 1.96 18.19 6.49
CA VAL A 15 1.01 19.22 6.97
C VAL A 15 1.73 20.39 7.65
N GLN A 16 2.74 20.12 8.49
CA GLN A 16 3.56 21.18 9.12
C GLN A 16 4.23 22.08 8.08
N ARG A 17 4.77 21.48 7.02
CA ARG A 17 5.52 22.20 5.97
C ARG A 17 4.63 22.99 5.01
N LYS A 18 3.40 22.53 4.75
CA LYS A 18 2.47 23.20 3.83
C LYS A 18 1.78 24.42 4.45
N TYR A 19 1.58 24.45 5.76
CA TYR A 19 0.81 25.51 6.43
C TYR A 19 1.63 26.44 7.33
N ASN A 20 2.96 26.28 7.39
CA ASN A 20 3.85 27.12 8.21
C ASN A 20 3.38 27.22 9.68
N LEU A 21 2.86 26.11 10.20
CA LEU A 21 2.30 26.02 11.54
C LEU A 21 3.42 25.59 12.50
N ASP A 22 4.02 26.56 13.19
CA ASP A 22 5.09 26.34 14.19
C ASP A 22 4.67 25.49 15.41
N ARG A 23 3.42 25.01 15.47
CA ARG A 23 2.82 24.38 16.66
C ARG A 23 1.82 23.27 16.34
N ILE A 24 2.19 22.28 15.54
CA ILE A 24 1.56 20.97 15.68
C ILE A 24 2.35 20.24 16.77
N VAL A 25 1.80 20.25 17.98
CA VAL A 25 2.27 19.40 19.08
C VAL A 25 2.05 17.95 18.64
N ASP A 26 3.06 17.10 18.88
CA ASP A 26 2.92 15.66 18.63
C ASP A 26 1.75 15.11 19.45
N ASP A 27 0.69 14.75 18.74
CA ASP A 27 -0.54 14.23 19.29
C ASP A 27 -0.73 12.75 18.93
N PHE A 28 0.32 12.05 18.51
CA PHE A 28 0.23 10.66 18.04
C PHE A 28 -0.43 9.74 19.08
N GLU A 29 -0.02 9.78 20.34
CA GLU A 29 -0.64 8.99 21.42
C GLU A 29 -2.11 9.39 21.65
N ALA A 30 -2.42 10.69 21.58
CA ALA A 30 -3.79 11.17 21.71
C ALA A 30 -4.66 10.73 20.52
N MET A 31 -4.10 10.66 19.31
CA MET A 31 -4.74 10.14 18.11
C MET A 31 -5.03 8.64 18.24
N LEU A 32 -4.06 7.85 18.71
CA LEU A 32 -4.25 6.43 18.98
C LEU A 32 -5.38 6.19 19.99
N GLU A 33 -5.43 7.01 21.05
CA GLU A 33 -6.51 6.91 22.04
C GLU A 33 -7.87 7.29 21.46
N ARG A 34 -7.95 8.37 20.65
CA ARG A 34 -9.20 8.71 19.94
C ARG A 34 -9.66 7.58 19.02
N ALA A 35 -8.74 6.95 18.30
CA ALA A 35 -9.05 5.82 17.43
C ALA A 35 -9.55 4.60 18.24
N ARG A 36 -8.90 4.30 19.37
CA ARG A 36 -9.32 3.23 20.28
C ARG A 36 -10.73 3.49 20.83
N LEU A 37 -11.01 4.71 21.28
CA LEU A 37 -12.33 5.13 21.77
C LEU A 37 -13.40 5.09 20.67
N ALA A 38 -13.03 5.36 19.42
CA ALA A 38 -13.90 5.20 18.25
C ALA A 38 -14.08 3.72 17.81
N GLY A 39 -13.49 2.76 18.52
CA GLY A 39 -13.63 1.33 18.27
C GLY A 39 -12.67 0.76 17.22
N VAL A 40 -11.62 1.50 16.83
CA VAL A 40 -10.55 0.97 15.96
C VAL A 40 -9.73 -0.05 16.76
N LYS A 41 -9.75 -1.32 16.31
CA LYS A 41 -9.08 -2.44 17.01
C LYS A 41 -7.67 -2.72 16.52
N SER A 42 -7.33 -2.27 15.32
CA SER A 42 -6.06 -2.58 14.66
C SER A 42 -5.75 -1.57 13.57
N MET A 43 -4.47 -1.31 13.35
CA MET A 43 -3.97 -0.40 12.32
C MET A 43 -2.85 -1.08 11.52
N ILE A 44 -2.67 -0.64 10.28
CA ILE A 44 -1.49 -0.93 9.46
C ILE A 44 -0.84 0.41 9.16
N ILE A 45 0.41 0.60 9.58
CA ILE A 45 1.16 1.79 9.17
C ILE A 45 1.85 1.51 7.86
N THR A 46 1.73 2.46 6.93
CA THR A 46 2.40 2.46 5.64
C THR A 46 3.61 3.39 5.72
N GLY A 47 4.79 2.93 5.32
CA GLY A 47 5.95 3.79 5.06
C GLY A 47 6.33 3.71 3.59
N GLY A 48 6.40 4.81 2.85
CA GLY A 48 6.49 4.79 1.39
C GLY A 48 7.85 4.45 0.78
N SER A 49 8.87 4.08 1.57
CA SER A 49 10.22 3.72 1.10
C SER A 49 10.94 2.83 2.10
N LEU A 50 12.14 2.32 1.79
CA LEU A 50 12.99 1.59 2.74
C LEU A 50 13.26 2.41 4.02
N ARG A 51 13.54 3.71 3.88
CA ARG A 51 13.76 4.60 5.02
C ARG A 51 12.48 4.78 5.84
N GLU A 52 11.37 5.10 5.19
CA GLU A 52 10.09 5.28 5.87
C GLU A 52 9.60 3.98 6.48
N SER A 53 9.88 2.84 5.85
CA SER A 53 9.61 1.50 6.38
C SER A 53 10.37 1.24 7.68
N ARG A 54 11.65 1.61 7.77
CA ARG A 54 12.39 1.54 9.05
C ARG A 54 11.74 2.43 10.11
N GLN A 55 11.34 3.65 9.75
CA GLN A 55 10.67 4.58 10.68
C GLN A 55 9.28 4.08 11.13
N ALA A 56 8.54 3.44 10.22
CA ALA A 56 7.22 2.89 10.50
C ALA A 56 7.30 1.71 11.49
N LEU A 57 8.38 0.93 11.49
CA LEU A 57 8.62 -0.07 12.55
C LEU A 57 8.77 0.55 13.92
N GLU A 58 9.53 1.64 14.01
CA GLU A 58 9.74 2.36 15.28
C GLU A 58 8.42 2.94 15.80
N LEU A 59 7.56 3.44 14.90
CA LEU A 59 6.32 4.14 15.25
C LEU A 59 5.12 3.22 15.53
N ALA A 60 4.75 2.34 14.59
CA ALA A 60 3.69 1.35 14.86
C ALA A 60 3.73 0.13 13.96
N LYS A 61 4.94 -0.41 13.76
CA LYS A 61 5.11 -1.83 13.52
C LYS A 61 4.39 -2.33 12.24
N LYS A 62 4.77 -1.81 11.05
CA LYS A 62 4.58 -2.36 9.65
C LYS A 62 5.13 -1.44 8.54
N HIS A 63 5.22 -1.92 7.29
CA HIS A 63 6.06 -1.39 6.18
C HIS A 63 5.35 -1.17 4.83
N SER A 64 6.00 -0.42 3.91
CA SER A 64 5.51 -0.12 2.54
C SER A 64 6.61 0.40 1.56
N CYS A 65 6.31 0.61 0.27
CA CYS A 65 7.18 1.31 -0.70
C CYS A 65 6.39 1.97 -1.87
N HIS A 66 5.66 3.06 -1.62
CA HIS A 66 4.74 3.73 -2.56
C HIS A 66 5.35 3.95 -3.97
N PRO A 67 4.58 3.79 -5.06
CA PRO A 67 5.04 4.01 -6.45
C PRO A 67 5.77 5.34 -6.74
N THR A 68 5.45 6.41 -6.00
CA THR A 68 6.12 7.71 -6.14
C THR A 68 7.56 7.70 -5.62
N ARG A 69 7.99 6.59 -4.99
CA ARG A 69 9.35 6.34 -4.51
C ARG A 69 10.08 5.26 -5.31
N SER A 70 9.51 4.73 -6.39
CA SER A 70 10.18 3.69 -7.20
C SER A 70 11.55 4.11 -7.75
N SER A 71 11.79 5.41 -7.97
CA SER A 71 13.12 5.90 -8.39
C SER A 71 14.20 5.80 -7.29
N GLU A 72 13.85 5.47 -6.06
CA GLU A 72 14.83 5.20 -4.99
C GLU A 72 15.61 3.91 -5.21
N PHE A 73 15.01 2.91 -5.88
CA PHE A 73 15.70 1.66 -6.23
C PHE A 73 16.92 1.94 -7.10
N ASP A 74 16.75 2.74 -8.15
CA ASP A 74 17.82 3.08 -9.10
C ASP A 74 18.89 3.97 -8.48
N LYS A 75 18.52 4.77 -7.48
CA LYS A 75 19.43 5.70 -6.76
C LYS A 75 20.14 5.04 -5.58
N PHE A 76 19.76 3.82 -5.22
CA PHE A 76 20.34 3.13 -4.07
C PHE A 76 21.79 2.72 -4.33
N SER A 77 22.64 2.82 -3.29
CA SER A 77 24.02 2.34 -3.41
C SER A 77 24.02 0.82 -3.62
N GLY A 78 24.56 0.36 -4.75
CA GLY A 78 24.47 -1.04 -5.18
C GLY A 78 23.26 -1.36 -6.07
N GLY A 79 22.46 -0.37 -6.43
CA GLY A 79 21.37 -0.47 -7.40
C GLY A 79 20.10 -1.19 -6.88
N PRO A 80 19.14 -1.46 -7.78
CA PRO A 80 17.83 -2.02 -7.43
C PRO A 80 17.90 -3.36 -6.68
N ALA A 81 18.81 -4.24 -7.05
CA ALA A 81 19.00 -5.54 -6.40
C ALA A 81 19.44 -5.39 -4.93
N ALA A 82 20.32 -4.43 -4.63
CA ALA A 82 20.74 -4.16 -3.27
C ALA A 82 19.60 -3.55 -2.43
N TYR A 83 18.76 -2.70 -3.03
CA TYR A 83 17.56 -2.16 -2.37
C TYR A 83 16.56 -3.27 -2.01
N LEU A 84 16.25 -4.16 -2.96
CA LEU A 84 15.41 -5.32 -2.72
C LEU A 84 15.96 -6.23 -1.62
N ASN A 85 17.27 -6.47 -1.63
CA ASN A 85 17.92 -7.27 -0.59
C ASN A 85 17.82 -6.64 0.80
N GLU A 86 17.87 -5.31 0.91
CA GLU A 86 17.66 -4.63 2.19
C GLU A 86 16.20 -4.69 2.66
N LEU A 87 15.23 -4.62 1.74
CA LEU A 87 13.82 -4.88 2.07
C LEU A 87 13.60 -6.33 2.50
N ASP A 88 14.22 -7.28 1.81
CA ASP A 88 14.14 -8.71 2.11
C ASP A 88 14.65 -9.02 3.53
N LYS A 89 15.82 -8.52 3.89
CA LYS A 89 16.36 -8.62 5.27
C LYS A 89 15.46 -7.95 6.29
N LEU A 90 14.88 -6.79 5.94
CA LEU A 90 13.99 -6.07 6.85
C LEU A 90 12.73 -6.89 7.14
N ILE A 91 12.17 -7.55 6.13
CA ILE A 91 11.04 -8.48 6.28
C ILE A 91 11.45 -9.65 7.17
N GLU A 92 12.57 -10.31 6.85
CA GLU A 92 13.09 -11.46 7.61
C GLU A 92 13.20 -11.16 9.11
N GLN A 93 13.80 -10.01 9.46
CA GLN A 93 14.01 -9.58 10.85
C GLN A 93 12.71 -9.28 11.61
N HIS A 94 11.61 -9.02 10.89
CA HIS A 94 10.34 -8.57 11.47
C HIS A 94 9.17 -9.47 11.07
N MET A 95 9.36 -10.77 10.88
CA MET A 95 8.23 -11.69 10.58
C MET A 95 7.34 -12.01 11.78
N ALA A 96 7.83 -11.80 13.01
CA ALA A 96 7.14 -12.20 14.24
C ALA A 96 7.16 -11.10 15.32
N GLY A 97 6.32 -11.28 16.34
CA GLY A 97 6.20 -10.36 17.47
C GLY A 97 5.36 -9.12 17.20
N PRO A 98 5.17 -8.26 18.22
CA PRO A 98 4.62 -6.94 18.00
C PRO A 98 5.67 -6.20 17.18
N GLY A 99 5.34 -5.81 15.95
CA GLY A 99 6.39 -5.38 15.01
C GLY A 99 6.07 -5.78 13.62
N ARG A 100 5.43 -6.93 13.53
CA ARG A 100 5.68 -7.78 12.40
C ARG A 100 5.18 -7.18 11.10
N VAL A 101 5.93 -7.42 10.04
CA VAL A 101 5.50 -7.24 8.67
C VAL A 101 4.26 -8.10 8.44
N VAL A 102 3.22 -7.51 7.87
CA VAL A 102 1.98 -8.26 7.51
C VAL A 102 1.59 -8.10 6.06
N ALA A 103 2.27 -7.24 5.31
CA ALA A 103 2.05 -7.04 3.88
C ALA A 103 3.32 -6.51 3.21
N VAL A 104 3.42 -6.70 1.90
CA VAL A 104 4.40 -6.03 1.05
C VAL A 104 3.72 -4.90 0.30
N GLY A 105 4.39 -3.76 0.20
CA GLY A 105 3.82 -2.54 -0.34
C GLY A 105 3.19 -1.69 0.77
N GLU A 106 2.67 -0.50 0.51
CA GLU A 106 2.24 0.10 -0.75
C GLU A 106 3.19 -0.11 -1.92
N CYS A 107 2.71 -0.69 -3.01
CA CYS A 107 3.44 -0.83 -4.26
C CYS A 107 2.43 -0.89 -5.43
N GLY A 108 2.86 -0.61 -6.66
CA GLY A 108 1.95 -0.55 -7.80
C GLY A 108 2.29 0.58 -8.76
N LEU A 109 1.27 1.25 -9.30
CA LEU A 109 1.42 2.27 -10.35
C LEU A 109 0.59 3.53 -10.07
N ASP A 110 1.22 4.70 -10.17
CA ASP A 110 0.59 6.03 -10.11
C ASP A 110 0.96 6.85 -11.36
N TYR A 111 0.07 6.84 -12.34
CA TYR A 111 0.27 7.56 -13.61
C TYR A 111 -0.09 9.05 -13.55
N ASP A 112 -0.71 9.52 -12.47
CA ASP A 112 -0.92 10.94 -12.20
C ASP A 112 0.33 11.60 -11.59
N ARG A 113 1.36 10.80 -11.27
CA ARG A 113 2.57 11.23 -10.55
C ARG A 113 3.87 10.83 -11.25
N THR A 114 3.85 10.80 -12.59
CA THR A 114 5.00 10.41 -13.42
C THR A 114 6.23 11.33 -13.31
N HIS A 115 6.06 12.54 -12.75
CA HIS A 115 7.17 13.45 -12.44
C HIS A 115 8.06 12.95 -11.28
N PHE A 116 7.60 12.02 -10.44
CA PHE A 116 8.42 11.40 -9.39
C PHE A 116 9.17 10.15 -9.88
N ALA A 117 8.53 9.35 -10.74
CA ALA A 117 9.09 8.17 -11.39
C ALA A 117 8.35 7.94 -12.72
N SER A 118 9.08 7.70 -13.81
CA SER A 118 8.47 7.40 -15.11
C SER A 118 7.65 6.11 -15.05
N LYS A 119 6.72 5.92 -15.99
CA LYS A 119 5.92 4.69 -16.07
C LYS A 119 6.81 3.44 -16.11
N ASP A 120 7.88 3.46 -16.90
CA ASP A 120 8.79 2.32 -17.03
C ASP A 120 9.50 1.99 -15.72
N VAL A 121 9.94 3.00 -14.96
CA VAL A 121 10.56 2.81 -13.64
C VAL A 121 9.55 2.21 -12.66
N GLN A 122 8.31 2.72 -12.64
CA GLN A 122 7.26 2.17 -11.79
C GLN A 122 6.95 0.71 -12.15
N LYS A 123 6.77 0.40 -13.44
CA LYS A 123 6.50 -0.96 -13.93
C LYS A 123 7.64 -1.93 -13.59
N THR A 124 8.89 -1.49 -13.75
CA THR A 124 10.08 -2.30 -13.46
C THR A 124 10.13 -2.71 -11.99
N HIS A 125 10.00 -1.76 -11.07
CA HIS A 125 10.09 -2.04 -9.64
C HIS A 125 8.80 -2.64 -9.04
N PHE A 126 7.71 -2.64 -9.79
CA PHE A 126 6.49 -3.38 -9.45
C PHE A 126 6.53 -4.85 -9.89
N SER A 127 7.15 -5.20 -11.01
CA SER A 127 7.09 -6.55 -11.62
C SER A 127 7.90 -7.65 -10.89
N LYS A 128 8.16 -8.80 -11.54
CA LYS A 128 9.07 -9.87 -11.07
C LYS A 128 10.44 -9.39 -10.64
N ASP A 129 10.95 -8.32 -11.24
CA ASP A 129 12.29 -7.81 -10.93
C ASP A 129 12.25 -6.87 -9.71
N GLY A 130 11.09 -6.76 -9.05
CA GLY A 130 10.77 -5.81 -8.00
C GLY A 130 9.99 -6.38 -6.82
N LEU A 131 9.05 -5.59 -6.32
CA LEU A 131 8.37 -5.83 -5.03
C LEU A 131 7.48 -7.07 -5.01
N LEU A 132 6.95 -7.54 -6.15
CA LEU A 132 6.10 -8.73 -6.20
C LEU A 132 6.84 -10.01 -5.81
N VAL A 133 8.16 -10.09 -6.04
CA VAL A 133 8.98 -11.23 -5.59
C VAL A 133 8.99 -11.37 -4.07
N LEU A 134 8.99 -10.27 -3.32
CA LEU A 134 9.02 -10.32 -1.85
C LEU A 134 7.72 -10.89 -1.28
N ALA A 135 6.57 -10.55 -1.88
CA ALA A 135 5.28 -11.08 -1.44
C ALA A 135 5.19 -12.60 -1.66
N LYS A 136 5.70 -13.08 -2.79
CA LYS A 136 5.79 -14.51 -3.13
C LYS A 136 6.71 -15.25 -2.15
N LYS A 137 7.92 -14.72 -1.93
CA LYS A 137 8.95 -15.31 -1.06
C LYS A 137 8.49 -15.44 0.39
N TRP A 138 7.91 -14.39 0.94
CA TRP A 138 7.54 -14.33 2.37
C TRP A 138 6.10 -14.76 2.66
N HIS A 139 5.37 -15.21 1.63
CA HIS A 139 3.97 -15.58 1.74
C HIS A 139 3.10 -14.47 2.35
N LEU A 140 3.35 -13.22 1.94
CA LEU A 140 2.66 -12.04 2.45
C LEU A 140 1.60 -11.55 1.45
N PRO A 141 0.50 -10.95 1.93
CA PRO A 141 -0.42 -10.22 1.07
C PRO A 141 0.21 -8.91 0.56
N LEU A 142 -0.34 -8.36 -0.52
CA LEU A 142 0.08 -7.08 -1.07
C LEU A 142 -0.81 -5.93 -0.56
N PHE A 143 -0.20 -4.76 -0.36
CA PHE A 143 -0.90 -3.49 -0.21
C PHE A 143 -0.64 -2.69 -1.49
N LEU A 144 -1.65 -2.53 -2.34
CA LEU A 144 -1.50 -2.18 -3.75
C LEU A 144 -2.06 -0.81 -4.09
N HIS A 145 -1.25 0.01 -4.74
CA HIS A 145 -1.64 1.33 -5.25
C HIS A 145 -1.91 1.26 -6.76
N SER A 146 -3.06 1.79 -7.18
CA SER A 146 -3.37 1.96 -8.60
C SER A 146 -4.09 3.29 -8.83
N ARG A 147 -3.46 4.18 -9.61
CA ARG A 147 -4.05 5.46 -10.03
C ARG A 147 -3.77 5.71 -11.50
N ALA A 148 -4.86 5.88 -12.28
CA ALA A 148 -4.83 6.09 -13.72
C ALA A 148 -3.99 5.04 -14.50
N ALA A 149 -3.82 3.84 -13.94
CA ALA A 149 -2.85 2.83 -14.39
C ALA A 149 -3.43 1.41 -14.48
N HIS A 150 -4.77 1.27 -14.42
CA HIS A 150 -5.48 -0.01 -14.30
C HIS A 150 -4.99 -1.08 -15.29
N ALA A 151 -4.94 -0.77 -16.59
CA ALA A 151 -4.60 -1.75 -17.63
C ALA A 151 -3.18 -2.35 -17.45
N ASP A 152 -2.16 -1.52 -17.23
CA ASP A 152 -0.80 -1.99 -16.98
C ASP A 152 -0.69 -2.71 -15.62
N PHE A 153 -1.38 -2.19 -14.60
CA PHE A 153 -1.40 -2.77 -13.26
C PHE A 153 -1.95 -4.20 -13.26
N VAL A 154 -3.09 -4.42 -13.92
CA VAL A 154 -3.71 -5.75 -14.07
C VAL A 154 -2.84 -6.66 -14.92
N THR A 155 -2.28 -6.15 -16.03
CA THR A 155 -1.41 -6.94 -16.92
C THR A 155 -0.22 -7.51 -16.16
N ILE A 156 0.51 -6.65 -15.43
CA ILE A 156 1.67 -7.07 -14.63
C ILE A 156 1.25 -8.08 -13.56
N LEU A 157 0.17 -7.82 -12.81
CA LEU A 157 -0.29 -8.76 -11.78
C LEU A 157 -0.61 -10.14 -12.36
N ARG A 158 -1.29 -10.22 -13.51
CA ARG A 158 -1.61 -11.49 -14.16
C ARG A 158 -0.36 -12.22 -14.66
N GLU A 159 0.54 -11.52 -15.32
CA GLU A 159 1.84 -12.07 -15.76
C GLU A 159 2.65 -12.64 -14.59
N GLU A 160 2.53 -12.01 -13.42
CA GLU A 160 3.19 -12.44 -12.18
C GLU A 160 2.44 -13.53 -11.41
N GLY A 161 1.32 -14.03 -11.93
CA GLY A 161 0.54 -15.12 -11.35
C GLY A 161 -0.52 -14.69 -10.33
N PHE A 162 -0.79 -13.39 -10.19
CA PHE A 162 -1.89 -12.84 -9.39
C PHE A 162 -3.20 -12.82 -10.20
N GLY A 163 -3.64 -14.01 -10.64
CA GLY A 163 -4.93 -14.23 -11.28
C GLY A 163 -6.07 -14.39 -10.28
N GLU A 164 -7.06 -15.25 -10.58
CA GLU A 164 -8.31 -15.39 -9.80
C GLU A 164 -8.15 -15.72 -8.30
N ASN A 165 -7.02 -16.29 -7.91
CA ASN A 165 -6.75 -16.67 -6.51
C ASN A 165 -5.84 -15.69 -5.76
N GLY A 166 -5.62 -14.48 -6.29
CA GLY A 166 -4.80 -13.46 -5.65
C GLY A 166 -3.33 -13.85 -5.48
N GLY A 167 -2.79 -14.70 -6.36
CA GLY A 167 -1.38 -15.10 -6.33
C GLY A 167 -1.06 -16.23 -5.34
N ARG A 168 -2.07 -16.93 -4.81
CA ARG A 168 -1.86 -18.10 -3.94
C ARG A 168 -1.07 -19.22 -4.63
N SER A 169 -1.26 -19.40 -5.94
CA SER A 169 -0.50 -20.39 -6.72
C SER A 169 0.99 -20.09 -6.80
N VAL A 170 1.39 -18.83 -6.64
CA VAL A 170 2.79 -18.38 -6.69
C VAL A 170 3.35 -18.05 -5.31
N GLY A 171 2.68 -18.50 -4.25
CA GLY A 171 3.12 -18.34 -2.86
C GLY A 171 2.64 -17.06 -2.18
N ALA A 172 2.08 -16.09 -2.87
CA ALA A 172 1.54 -14.89 -2.23
C ALA A 172 0.18 -15.17 -1.52
N ARG A 173 -0.37 -14.17 -0.82
CA ARG A 173 -1.63 -14.31 -0.05
C ARG A 173 -2.70 -13.29 -0.42
N GLY A 174 -2.86 -12.97 -1.70
CA GLY A 174 -3.81 -11.94 -2.14
C GLY A 174 -3.28 -10.55 -1.81
N GLY A 175 -4.20 -9.64 -1.55
CA GLY A 175 -3.87 -8.27 -1.18
C GLY A 175 -5.10 -7.37 -1.16
N VAL A 176 -4.84 -6.09 -1.00
CA VAL A 176 -5.83 -5.02 -1.09
C VAL A 176 -5.37 -3.98 -2.10
N VAL A 177 -6.27 -3.58 -3.01
CA VAL A 177 -6.11 -2.33 -3.77
C VAL A 177 -6.59 -1.19 -2.88
N HIS A 178 -5.64 -0.41 -2.37
CA HIS A 178 -5.93 0.57 -1.35
C HIS A 178 -6.45 1.89 -1.96
N SER A 179 -7.15 2.69 -1.15
CA SER A 179 -7.70 3.98 -1.52
C SER A 179 -8.41 3.97 -2.88
N PHE A 180 -9.28 2.99 -3.10
CA PHE A 180 -9.84 2.77 -4.42
C PHE A 180 -10.75 3.94 -4.86
N THR A 181 -10.44 4.54 -6.01
CA THR A 181 -11.22 5.63 -6.62
C THR A 181 -11.52 5.39 -8.10
N GLY A 182 -11.32 4.16 -8.59
CA GLY A 182 -11.57 3.79 -9.99
C GLY A 182 -13.06 3.61 -10.30
N PRO A 183 -13.39 3.31 -11.58
CA PRO A 183 -14.75 3.00 -12.01
C PRO A 183 -15.20 1.61 -11.54
N SER A 184 -16.49 1.28 -11.71
CA SER A 184 -17.06 0.04 -11.15
C SER A 184 -16.48 -1.22 -11.79
N GLU A 185 -16.08 -1.12 -13.05
CA GLU A 185 -15.47 -2.18 -13.85
C GLU A 185 -14.15 -2.64 -13.24
N ASP A 186 -13.27 -1.69 -12.92
CA ASP A 186 -12.00 -1.96 -12.24
C ASP A 186 -12.24 -2.66 -10.89
N ALA A 187 -13.25 -2.21 -10.12
CA ALA A 187 -13.59 -2.83 -8.85
C ALA A 187 -14.04 -4.27 -8.98
N MET A 188 -14.83 -4.58 -10.01
CA MET A 188 -15.29 -5.95 -10.28
C MET A 188 -14.11 -6.84 -10.72
N GLU A 189 -13.21 -6.33 -11.55
CA GLU A 189 -12.04 -7.07 -12.02
C GLU A 189 -11.07 -7.39 -10.88
N TYR A 190 -10.74 -6.42 -10.01
CA TYR A 190 -9.87 -6.67 -8.86
C TYR A 190 -10.45 -7.72 -7.90
N GLN A 191 -11.76 -7.70 -7.67
CA GLN A 191 -12.43 -8.73 -6.87
C GLN A 191 -12.44 -10.10 -7.54
N ALA A 192 -12.55 -10.16 -8.87
CA ALA A 192 -12.47 -11.41 -9.63
C ALA A 192 -11.05 -12.00 -9.58
N MET A 193 -10.03 -11.15 -9.46
CA MET A 193 -8.63 -11.54 -9.21
C MET A 193 -8.35 -11.90 -7.74
N GLY A 194 -9.36 -11.94 -6.87
CA GLY A 194 -9.19 -12.32 -5.47
C GLY A 194 -8.54 -11.23 -4.59
N PHE A 195 -8.56 -9.97 -5.03
CA PHE A 195 -8.14 -8.83 -4.21
C PHE A 195 -9.30 -8.22 -3.42
N HIS A 196 -8.96 -7.66 -2.27
CA HIS A 196 -9.84 -6.77 -1.52
C HIS A 196 -9.73 -5.35 -2.07
N LEU A 197 -10.71 -4.52 -1.77
CA LEU A 197 -10.66 -3.08 -2.04
C LEU A 197 -10.88 -2.32 -0.74
N SER A 198 -10.06 -1.30 -0.51
CA SER A 198 -10.29 -0.42 0.62
C SER A 198 -10.97 0.87 0.18
N ILE A 199 -11.91 1.32 1.01
CA ILE A 199 -12.72 2.51 0.79
C ILE A 199 -12.40 3.53 1.90
N ASN A 200 -12.09 4.76 1.50
CA ASN A 200 -11.86 5.91 2.38
C ASN A 200 -12.74 7.11 1.97
N GLY A 201 -12.46 8.28 2.55
CA GLY A 201 -13.15 9.52 2.19
C GLY A 201 -12.97 9.94 0.72
N CYS A 202 -11.83 9.66 0.08
CA CYS A 202 -11.62 9.90 -1.35
C CYS A 202 -12.48 8.98 -2.22
N SER A 203 -12.72 7.74 -1.79
CA SER A 203 -13.60 6.76 -2.45
C SER A 203 -15.09 7.10 -2.40
N LEU A 204 -15.48 8.21 -1.77
CA LEU A 204 -16.88 8.58 -1.54
C LEU A 204 -17.20 10.02 -1.98
N LYS A 205 -16.33 10.66 -2.78
CA LYS A 205 -16.45 12.09 -3.14
C LYS A 205 -17.48 12.36 -4.24
N THR A 206 -17.57 11.50 -5.25
CA THR A 206 -18.47 11.70 -6.39
C THR A 206 -19.51 10.59 -6.51
N LEU A 207 -20.57 10.82 -7.30
CA LEU A 207 -21.58 9.80 -7.58
C LEU A 207 -20.97 8.56 -8.23
N GLU A 208 -19.99 8.74 -9.12
CA GLU A 208 -19.24 7.65 -9.73
C GLU A 208 -18.46 6.85 -8.69
N ASN A 209 -17.80 7.53 -7.73
CA ASN A 209 -17.11 6.84 -6.64
C ASN A 209 -18.09 6.05 -5.76
N LEU A 210 -19.26 6.61 -5.46
CA LEU A 210 -20.30 5.91 -4.69
C LEU A 210 -20.83 4.67 -5.43
N LYS A 211 -21.03 4.76 -6.75
CA LYS A 211 -21.41 3.61 -7.59
C LYS A 211 -20.32 2.53 -7.56
N ALA A 212 -19.06 2.91 -7.70
CA ALA A 212 -17.94 1.97 -7.66
C ALA A 212 -17.75 1.34 -6.28
N ALA A 213 -17.93 2.10 -5.20
CA ALA A 213 -17.92 1.56 -3.83
C ALA A 213 -19.07 0.57 -3.59
N ALA A 214 -20.26 0.81 -4.18
CA ALA A 214 -21.43 -0.04 -4.01
C ALA A 214 -21.30 -1.43 -4.66
N VAL A 215 -20.40 -1.61 -5.65
CA VAL A 215 -20.15 -2.92 -6.27
C VAL A 215 -19.09 -3.75 -5.53
N VAL A 216 -18.45 -3.19 -4.50
CA VAL A 216 -17.49 -3.94 -3.66
C VAL A 216 -18.27 -4.85 -2.72
N ARG A 217 -18.09 -6.16 -2.85
CA ARG A 217 -18.77 -7.16 -2.03
C ARG A 217 -18.31 -7.04 -0.57
N PRO A 218 -19.20 -7.21 0.43
CA PRO A 218 -18.84 -7.05 1.84
C PRO A 218 -17.64 -7.87 2.31
N GLU A 219 -17.43 -9.06 1.75
CA GLU A 219 -16.29 -9.93 2.06
C GLU A 219 -14.95 -9.43 1.49
N ASN A 220 -14.99 -8.60 0.45
CA ASN A 220 -13.81 -7.99 -0.18
C ASN A 220 -13.59 -6.53 0.28
N LEU A 221 -14.49 -5.97 1.07
CA LEU A 221 -14.45 -4.57 1.49
C LEU A 221 -13.56 -4.39 2.73
N LEU A 222 -12.55 -3.52 2.60
CA LEU A 222 -11.80 -2.97 3.72
C LEU A 222 -12.11 -1.48 3.89
N LEU A 223 -11.90 -0.97 5.11
CA LEU A 223 -12.05 0.45 5.42
C LEU A 223 -10.71 1.00 5.86
N GLU A 224 -10.38 2.20 5.41
CA GLU A 224 -9.17 2.96 5.75
C GLU A 224 -9.48 4.47 5.79
N THR A 225 -8.56 5.28 6.32
CA THR A 225 -8.70 6.75 6.35
C THR A 225 -8.07 7.46 5.16
N GLY A 226 -7.25 6.76 4.37
CA GLY A 226 -6.53 7.30 3.21
C GLY A 226 -5.17 7.92 3.55
N ASP A 227 -4.39 8.18 2.49
CA ASP A 227 -3.10 8.90 2.56
C ASP A 227 -3.20 10.41 2.38
#